data_AF-A0A2D9C8U3-F1
#
_entry.id   AF-A0A2D9C8U3-F1
#
_cell.length_a   1.000
_cell.length_b   1.000
_cell.length_c   1.000
_cell.angle_alpha   90.00
_cell.angle_beta   90.00
_cell.angle_gamma   90.00
#
_symmetry.space_group_name_H-M   'P 1'
#
loop_
_entity.id
_entity.type
_entity.pdbx_description
1 polymer ?
#
loop_
_entity_poly.entity_id
_entity_poly.type
_entity_poly.pdbx_seq_one_letter_code
_entity_poly.pdbx_strand_id
1 'polypeptide(L)'
;MSQHDFDIANQTFPSFRSDLNDALQAAATISAGASAPTTTYPYQLWFDTANVKYMIRNAANSAWLNFVGIDTNGNVDVTGTVTASGDIIRNDATTGTSKFALQYSGADAAVFKRNNATGVATIANGYAGSPVDALNIDLAGNVGIGTAPESFAKLEVKTSTDKNIAIFDNAAGPTIGAITDAGGSASLRIAGSPLIMTGNGGSGAEHMRLLSSGDIAFGNTVANTVSGYNNQAGGGFVASDSHFEFATTANRAAVEIGKNNANDGQLVAFRKQGSQVGSIDVNGGKLVINSQGTNLQYATGGVVRMNNDASQFYSNTDNAMNLGIGSLRWNTLFASNGTINTSDANEKQQIAALTDAEMTAAKAISQLFKTFKWNDSVAEKGDAARTHTGVIAQDVQAAMSAAGLNAANYAFWCSDTWWETQTEVPAVEAVDAVYEDVVIPAVLDDDGNELEAERTEERTVTEAVEAVAAYTRTDTYDTAEEAPDGATERNRKGIRYPELLAFVGAATEQRLANIETRITALEAS
;
A
#
# COMPACT_ATOMS: atom_id res chain seq x y z
N MET A 1 18.72 81.29 33.08
CA MET A 1 18.11 81.45 31.75
C MET A 1 17.22 82.67 31.80
N SER A 2 17.20 83.46 30.74
CA SER A 2 16.57 84.78 30.72
C SER A 2 15.09 84.66 30.43
N GLN A 3 14.25 85.11 31.37
CA GLN A 3 12.86 85.43 31.12
C GLN A 3 12.72 86.94 31.11
N HIS A 4 11.92 87.45 30.18
CA HIS A 4 11.63 88.87 30.01
C HIS A 4 10.14 89.01 29.69
N ASP A 5 9.54 90.14 30.04
CA ASP A 5 8.14 90.45 29.72
C ASP A 5 7.94 90.96 28.28
N PHE A 6 9.05 91.13 27.56
CA PHE A 6 9.17 91.77 26.24
C PHE A 6 8.64 93.21 26.15
N ASP A 7 8.46 93.87 27.29
CA ASP A 7 8.14 95.30 27.35
C ASP A 7 9.42 96.09 27.59
N ILE A 8 9.89 96.83 26.58
CA ILE A 8 11.11 97.63 26.71
C ILE A 8 10.72 99.02 27.23
N ALA A 9 11.03 99.27 28.49
CA ALA A 9 10.64 100.52 29.13
C ALA A 9 11.35 101.73 28.49
N ASN A 10 10.68 102.88 28.48
CA ASN A 10 11.30 104.14 28.09
C ASN A 10 12.21 104.65 29.22
N GLN A 11 13.52 104.41 29.13
CA GLN A 11 14.48 104.62 30.21
C GLN A 11 15.86 105.11 29.70
N THR A 12 16.81 105.35 30.62
CA THR A 12 18.15 105.84 30.24
C THR A 12 18.87 104.84 29.33
N PHE A 13 19.70 105.34 28.39
CA PHE A 13 20.33 104.51 27.36
C PHE A 13 21.07 103.25 27.89
N PRO A 14 21.84 103.31 28.99
CA PRO A 14 22.45 102.10 29.57
C PRO A 14 21.41 101.07 30.04
N SER A 15 20.34 101.52 30.70
CA SER A 15 19.25 100.67 31.16
C SER A 15 18.46 100.08 29.99
N PHE A 16 18.13 100.89 28.97
CA PHE A 16 17.44 100.45 27.76
C PHE A 16 18.24 99.36 27.00
N ARG A 17 19.55 99.54 26.88
CA ARG A 17 20.41 98.54 26.23
C ARG A 17 20.46 97.22 27.02
N SER A 18 20.46 97.28 28.35
CA SER A 18 20.39 96.08 29.20
C SER A 18 19.07 95.35 28.98
N ASP A 19 17.96 96.08 29.11
CA ASP A 19 16.58 95.62 28.93
C ASP A 19 16.36 94.96 27.56
N LEU A 20 16.85 95.61 26.49
CA LEU A 20 16.81 95.05 25.13
C LEU A 20 17.65 93.78 24.99
N ASN A 21 18.84 93.72 25.59
CA ASN A 21 19.67 92.50 25.55
C ASN A 21 19.01 91.36 26.32
N ASP A 22 18.39 91.65 27.46
CA ASP A 22 17.68 90.66 28.28
C ASP A 22 16.45 90.13 27.53
N ALA A 23 15.69 91.00 26.84
CA ALA A 23 14.60 90.59 25.95
C ALA A 23 15.08 89.75 24.76
N LEU A 24 16.17 90.14 24.09
CA LEU A 24 16.74 89.38 22.98
C LEU A 24 17.26 88.01 23.44
N GLN A 25 17.87 87.93 24.62
CA GLN A 25 18.32 86.67 25.20
C GLN A 25 17.14 85.78 25.58
N ALA A 26 16.05 86.36 26.11
CA ALA A 26 14.81 85.63 26.38
C ALA A 26 14.17 85.11 25.08
N ALA A 27 14.13 85.90 24.00
CA ALA A 27 13.66 85.42 22.70
C ALA A 27 14.52 84.26 22.18
N ALA A 28 15.86 84.41 22.21
CA ALA A 28 16.79 83.40 21.71
C ALA A 28 16.70 82.07 22.47
N THR A 29 16.32 82.12 23.75
CA THR A 29 16.18 80.93 24.62
C THR A 29 14.73 80.46 24.75
N ILE A 30 13.78 81.05 24.01
CA ILE A 30 12.36 80.69 24.08
C ILE A 30 11.83 80.86 25.53
N SER A 31 12.19 81.97 26.15
CA SER A 31 11.84 82.34 27.54
C SER A 31 12.17 81.26 28.57
N ALA A 32 13.24 80.48 28.36
CA ALA A 32 13.58 79.35 29.22
C ALA A 32 13.74 79.74 30.70
N GLY A 33 13.16 78.97 31.60
CA GLY A 33 13.23 79.24 33.05
C GLY A 33 12.51 78.17 33.88
N ALA A 34 12.78 78.16 35.19
CA ALA A 34 12.24 77.16 36.13
C ALA A 34 10.78 77.45 36.55
N SER A 35 10.26 78.63 36.22
CA SER A 35 8.89 79.07 36.48
C SER A 35 8.28 79.66 35.21
N ALA A 36 6.96 79.66 35.09
CA ALA A 36 6.30 80.21 33.92
C ALA A 36 6.59 81.72 33.77
N PRO A 37 6.75 82.24 32.54
CA PRO A 37 6.81 83.67 32.28
C PRO A 37 5.59 84.38 32.89
N THR A 38 5.84 85.51 33.58
CA THR A 38 4.79 86.29 34.25
C THR A 38 3.87 87.01 33.27
N THR A 39 4.43 87.44 32.15
CA THR A 39 3.69 88.03 31.02
C THR A 39 3.50 86.95 29.97
N THR A 40 2.24 86.64 29.64
CA THR A 40 1.90 85.53 28.76
C THR A 40 1.17 86.00 27.50
N TYR A 41 1.56 85.47 26.35
CA TYR A 41 0.88 85.69 25.07
C TYR A 41 0.25 84.39 24.55
N PRO A 42 -0.89 84.43 23.84
CA PRO A 42 -1.43 83.25 23.17
C PRO A 42 -0.38 82.59 22.27
N TYR A 43 -0.29 81.25 22.30
CA TYR A 43 0.68 80.45 21.53
C TYR A 43 2.17 80.70 21.84
N GLN A 44 2.49 81.45 22.90
CA GLN A 44 3.87 81.60 23.36
C GLN A 44 4.48 80.25 23.71
N LEU A 45 5.73 80.04 23.30
CA LEU A 45 6.54 78.90 23.73
C LEU A 45 7.36 79.27 24.96
N TRP A 46 7.50 78.30 25.86
CA TRP A 46 8.34 78.40 27.04
C TRP A 46 9.04 77.07 27.29
N PHE A 47 10.35 77.08 27.48
CA PHE A 47 11.05 75.90 27.98
C PHE A 47 11.09 75.89 29.51
N ASP A 48 10.31 74.99 30.13
CA ASP A 48 10.32 74.75 31.57
C ASP A 48 11.56 73.93 31.93
N THR A 49 12.50 74.60 32.57
CA THR A 49 13.80 74.01 32.86
C THR A 49 13.81 73.24 34.17
N ALA A 50 12.79 73.39 35.01
CA ALA A 50 12.62 72.56 36.21
C ALA A 50 12.14 71.15 35.83
N ASN A 51 11.27 71.06 34.83
CA ASN A 51 10.68 69.80 34.39
C ASN A 51 11.25 69.27 33.06
N VAL A 52 12.10 70.06 32.39
CA VAL A 52 12.75 69.74 31.10
C VAL A 52 11.73 69.48 29.98
N LYS A 53 10.80 70.44 29.79
CA LYS A 53 9.72 70.32 28.80
C LYS A 53 9.47 71.64 28.07
N TYR A 54 9.13 71.56 26.79
CA TYR A 54 8.55 72.67 26.05
C TYR A 54 7.05 72.77 26.35
N MET A 55 6.65 73.97 26.73
CA MET A 55 5.29 74.37 27.04
C MET A 55 4.80 75.32 25.95
N ILE A 56 3.53 75.22 25.58
CA ILE A 56 2.86 76.19 24.70
C ILE A 56 1.66 76.79 25.41
N ARG A 57 1.50 78.11 25.32
CA ARG A 57 0.31 78.77 25.85
C ARG A 57 -0.89 78.47 24.95
N ASN A 58 -2.03 78.12 25.53
CA ASN A 58 -3.23 77.82 24.74
C ASN A 58 -3.77 79.06 23.99
N ALA A 59 -4.62 78.84 22.99
CA ALA A 59 -5.23 79.89 22.18
C ALA A 59 -5.98 80.96 23.01
N ALA A 60 -6.62 80.53 24.10
CA ALA A 60 -7.34 81.39 25.04
C ALA A 60 -6.43 82.15 26.01
N ASN A 61 -5.10 81.92 25.95
CA ASN A 61 -4.10 82.49 26.85
C ASN A 61 -4.40 82.29 28.35
N SER A 62 -5.04 81.19 28.71
CA SER A 62 -5.49 80.87 30.06
C SER A 62 -4.69 79.74 30.73
N ALA A 63 -4.05 78.86 29.96
CA ALA A 63 -3.30 77.72 30.49
C ALA A 63 -2.04 77.42 29.66
N TRP A 64 -1.01 76.89 30.33
CA TRP A 64 0.14 76.28 29.69
C TRP A 64 -0.15 74.82 29.41
N LEU A 65 0.06 74.39 28.17
CA LEU A 65 -0.11 73.02 27.71
C LEU A 65 1.26 72.38 27.50
N ASN A 66 1.38 71.09 27.81
CA ASN A 66 2.57 70.30 27.47
C ASN A 66 2.64 70.20 25.95
N PHE A 67 3.68 70.75 25.34
CA PHE A 67 3.90 70.66 23.89
C PHE A 67 4.78 69.46 23.56
N VAL A 68 5.98 69.40 24.16
CA VAL A 68 6.95 68.32 23.95
C VAL A 68 7.81 68.15 25.21
N GLY A 69 7.92 66.94 25.77
CA GLY A 69 9.00 66.61 26.71
C GLY A 69 10.26 66.23 25.94
N ILE A 70 11.45 66.62 26.40
CA ILE A 70 12.72 66.10 25.85
C ILE A 70 13.54 65.58 27.02
N ASP A 71 13.95 64.31 26.99
CA ASP A 71 14.83 63.77 28.02
C ASP A 71 16.27 64.30 27.87
N THR A 72 17.13 64.02 28.85
CA THR A 72 18.54 64.46 28.87
C THR A 72 19.38 63.91 27.71
N ASN A 73 18.85 62.93 26.97
CA ASN A 73 19.51 62.27 25.85
C ASN A 73 18.94 62.73 24.49
N GLY A 74 18.01 63.69 24.48
CA GLY A 74 17.41 64.25 23.27
C GLY A 74 16.20 63.45 22.74
N ASN A 75 15.68 62.47 23.49
CA ASN A 75 14.49 61.73 23.08
C ASN A 75 13.24 62.56 23.35
N VAL A 76 12.31 62.56 22.41
CA VAL A 76 11.02 63.25 22.48
C VAL A 76 10.04 62.40 23.30
N ASP A 77 9.63 62.90 24.46
CA ASP A 77 8.59 62.32 25.30
C ASP A 77 7.22 62.97 24.99
N VAL A 78 6.32 62.19 24.41
CA VAL A 78 4.93 62.59 24.09
C VAL A 78 4.01 62.05 25.19
N THR A 79 4.23 62.45 26.45
CA THR A 79 3.44 62.00 27.62
C THR A 79 2.19 62.84 27.91
N GLY A 80 1.74 63.68 26.97
CA GLY A 80 0.46 64.39 27.09
C GLY A 80 -0.73 63.48 26.78
N THR A 81 -1.80 63.53 27.58
CA THR A 81 -3.10 62.97 27.18
C THR A 81 -3.60 63.73 25.96
N VAL A 82 -3.36 63.20 24.75
CA VAL A 82 -3.99 63.70 23.53
C VAL A 82 -5.39 63.10 23.51
N THR A 83 -6.39 63.89 23.93
CA THR A 83 -7.81 63.49 23.83
C THR A 83 -8.32 63.53 22.38
N ALA A 84 -7.43 63.79 21.40
CA ALA A 84 -7.74 63.66 19.99
C ALA A 84 -7.37 62.25 19.50
N SER A 85 -8.33 61.62 18.83
CA SER A 85 -8.26 60.28 18.26
C SER A 85 -6.96 60.04 17.47
N GLY A 86 -6.08 59.15 17.96
CA GLY A 86 -4.87 58.71 17.25
C GLY A 86 -3.58 58.81 18.08
N ASP A 87 -3.47 58.09 19.19
CA ASP A 87 -2.23 58.05 19.99
C ASP A 87 -1.24 57.04 19.42
N ILE A 88 0.01 57.47 19.19
CA ILE A 88 1.08 56.68 18.56
C ILE A 88 1.94 55.92 19.59
N ILE A 89 2.08 56.39 20.84
CA ILE A 89 2.83 55.69 21.89
C ILE A 89 2.20 55.96 23.27
N ARG A 90 1.80 54.92 24.01
CA ARG A 90 1.38 55.03 25.43
C ARG A 90 2.18 54.06 26.29
N ASN A 91 2.79 54.55 27.36
CA ASN A 91 3.28 53.71 28.46
C ASN A 91 2.21 53.69 29.57
N ASP A 92 1.46 52.60 29.68
CA ASP A 92 0.40 52.47 30.69
C ASP A 92 0.95 51.81 31.95
N ALA A 93 1.40 52.64 32.88
CA ALA A 93 1.97 52.20 34.16
C ALA A 93 0.97 51.43 35.04
N THR A 94 -0.34 51.63 34.83
CA THR A 94 -1.41 50.97 35.59
C THR A 94 -1.53 49.50 35.27
N THR A 95 -1.24 49.11 34.03
CA THR A 95 -1.33 47.72 33.55
C THR A 95 0.03 47.07 33.27
N GLY A 96 1.15 47.79 33.44
CA GLY A 96 2.49 47.27 33.23
C GLY A 96 2.81 46.94 31.77
N THR A 97 2.17 47.63 30.81
CA THR A 97 2.34 47.38 29.38
C THR A 97 2.79 48.62 28.63
N SER A 98 3.86 48.49 27.84
CA SER A 98 4.28 49.51 26.87
C SER A 98 3.59 49.20 25.54
N LYS A 99 2.81 50.16 25.02
CA LYS A 99 2.01 49.97 23.80
C LYS A 99 2.43 50.97 22.71
N PHE A 100 2.76 50.44 21.55
CA PHE A 100 2.77 51.19 20.29
C PHE A 100 1.47 50.86 19.57
N ALA A 101 0.55 51.81 19.54
CA ALA A 101 -0.75 51.63 18.92
C ALA A 101 -0.83 52.54 17.69
N LEU A 102 -1.21 51.97 16.54
CA LEU A 102 -1.65 52.77 15.40
C LEU A 102 -3.17 52.78 15.46
N GLN A 103 -3.74 53.70 16.25
CA GLN A 103 -5.19 53.87 16.31
C GLN A 103 -5.67 54.70 15.12
N TYR A 104 -6.45 54.10 14.22
CA TYR A 104 -7.32 54.86 13.32
C TYR A 104 -8.63 55.20 14.06
N SER A 105 -9.16 56.40 13.83
CA SER A 105 -10.38 56.86 14.48
C SER A 105 -11.61 56.10 13.98
N GLY A 106 -11.85 54.91 14.53
CA GLY A 106 -12.99 54.07 14.17
C GLY A 106 -12.63 52.60 14.23
N ALA A 107 -13.00 51.95 15.34
CA ALA A 107 -13.14 50.51 15.56
C ALA A 107 -11.94 49.55 15.33
N ASP A 108 -10.97 49.85 14.47
CA ASP A 108 -9.91 48.91 14.10
C ASP A 108 -8.56 49.30 14.74
N ALA A 109 -7.99 48.42 15.57
CA ALA A 109 -6.69 48.64 16.20
C ALA A 109 -5.76 47.45 15.99
N ALA A 110 -4.70 47.63 15.19
CA ALA A 110 -3.50 46.81 15.27
C ALA A 110 -2.62 47.36 16.40
N VAL A 111 -2.38 46.55 17.43
CA VAL A 111 -1.62 47.00 18.60
C VAL A 111 -0.38 46.13 18.79
N PHE A 112 0.79 46.76 18.75
CA PHE A 112 2.05 46.15 19.15
C PHE A 112 2.23 46.42 20.65
N LYS A 113 2.20 45.36 21.45
CA LYS A 113 2.31 45.45 22.91
C LYS A 113 3.51 44.64 23.38
N ARG A 114 4.20 45.13 24.40
CA ARG A 114 5.09 44.31 25.23
C ARG A 114 4.57 44.31 26.66
N ASN A 115 4.39 43.12 27.22
CA ASN A 115 4.10 42.96 28.63
C ASN A 115 5.41 43.07 29.41
N ASN A 116 5.57 44.08 30.28
CA ASN A 116 6.83 44.26 31.01
C ASN A 116 7.00 43.23 32.14
N ALA A 117 5.93 42.62 32.64
CA ALA A 117 6.01 41.61 33.69
C ALA A 117 6.44 40.24 33.14
N THR A 118 5.91 39.84 31.99
CA THR A 118 6.21 38.53 31.38
C THR A 118 7.24 38.58 30.25
N GLY A 119 7.55 39.79 29.74
CA GLY A 119 8.47 40.00 28.63
C GLY A 119 7.91 39.66 27.25
N VAL A 120 6.69 39.13 27.18
CA VAL A 120 6.02 38.69 25.94
C VAL A 120 5.73 39.90 25.05
N ALA A 121 6.08 39.78 23.76
CA ALA A 121 5.69 40.74 22.73
C ALA A 121 4.50 40.18 21.94
N THR A 122 3.46 40.99 21.77
CA THR A 122 2.19 40.58 21.16
C THR A 122 1.77 41.55 20.06
N ILE A 123 1.34 41.01 18.93
CA ILE A 123 0.55 41.71 17.92
C ILE A 123 -0.90 41.33 18.15
N ALA A 124 -1.67 42.25 18.71
CA ALA A 124 -3.10 42.08 18.89
C ALA A 124 -3.85 42.69 17.69
N ASN A 125 -4.88 41.99 17.23
CA ASN A 125 -5.78 42.46 16.18
C ASN A 125 -7.23 42.30 16.67
N GLY A 126 -8.11 43.27 16.41
CA GLY A 126 -9.53 43.16 16.76
C GLY A 126 -10.21 44.48 17.14
N TYR A 127 -11.54 44.43 17.20
CA TYR A 127 -12.39 45.57 17.55
C TYR A 127 -12.19 46.02 19.00
N ALA A 128 -12.32 47.33 19.24
CA ALA A 128 -12.27 47.91 20.58
C ALA A 128 -13.31 47.26 21.52
N GLY A 129 -12.83 46.42 22.45
CA GLY A 129 -13.65 45.69 23.43
C GLY A 129 -13.42 44.17 23.47
N SER A 130 -12.85 43.59 22.41
CA SER A 130 -12.52 42.16 22.35
C SER A 130 -11.24 41.90 21.52
N PRO A 131 -10.07 42.45 21.93
CA PRO A 131 -8.82 42.21 21.23
C PRO A 131 -8.41 40.73 21.34
N VAL A 132 -8.02 40.13 20.22
CA VAL A 132 -7.43 38.78 20.19
C VAL A 132 -5.93 38.89 19.96
N ASP A 133 -5.16 38.12 20.73
CA ASP A 133 -3.71 38.04 20.58
C ASP A 133 -3.39 37.16 19.36
N ALA A 134 -3.16 37.82 18.23
CA ALA A 134 -2.98 37.15 16.95
C ALA A 134 -1.60 36.52 16.83
N LEU A 135 -0.55 37.19 17.32
CA LEU A 135 0.82 36.67 17.36
C LEU A 135 1.51 37.03 18.68
N ASN A 136 2.05 36.04 19.37
CA ASN A 136 2.75 36.13 20.65
C ASN A 136 4.20 35.65 20.50
N ILE A 137 5.15 36.36 21.09
CA ILE A 137 6.56 35.99 21.13
C ILE A 137 7.02 35.96 22.58
N ASP A 138 7.47 34.80 23.06
CA ASP A 138 7.96 34.64 24.43
C ASP A 138 9.44 35.07 24.58
N LEU A 139 9.95 35.02 25.83
CA LEU A 139 11.34 35.37 26.15
C LEU A 139 12.38 34.41 25.55
N ALA A 140 11.99 33.19 25.19
CA ALA A 140 12.85 32.20 24.53
C ALA A 140 12.82 32.31 22.99
N GLY A 141 12.07 33.30 22.47
CA GLY A 141 11.90 33.55 21.04
C GLY A 141 10.94 32.55 20.36
N ASN A 142 10.11 31.85 21.12
CA ASN A 142 9.06 31.00 20.58
C ASN A 142 7.87 31.86 20.15
N VAL A 143 7.26 31.53 19.02
CA VAL A 143 6.16 32.29 18.41
C VAL A 143 4.87 31.48 18.46
N GLY A 144 3.78 32.08 18.93
CA GLY A 144 2.44 31.47 18.98
C GLY A 144 1.44 32.35 18.24
N ILE A 145 0.74 31.82 17.25
CA ILE A 145 -0.31 32.51 16.48
C ILE A 145 -1.66 32.01 16.97
N GLY A 146 -2.48 32.88 17.56
CA GLY A 146 -3.76 32.51 18.19
C GLY A 146 -3.63 31.69 19.48
N THR A 147 -2.42 31.57 20.05
CA THR A 147 -2.14 30.86 21.32
C THR A 147 -0.94 31.46 22.04
N ALA A 148 -0.81 31.17 23.34
CA ALA A 148 0.44 31.39 24.05
C ALA A 148 1.48 30.38 23.55
N PRO A 149 2.74 30.77 23.28
CA PRO A 149 3.77 29.84 22.83
C PRO A 149 4.07 28.78 23.89
N GLU A 150 4.06 27.51 23.50
CA GLU A 150 4.52 26.41 24.35
C GLU A 150 6.03 26.16 24.24
N SER A 151 6.67 25.68 25.31
CA SER A 151 8.15 25.59 25.39
C SER A 151 8.81 24.60 24.43
N PHE A 152 8.02 23.73 23.77
CA PHE A 152 8.53 22.66 22.91
C PHE A 152 8.51 23.00 21.41
N ALA A 153 7.94 24.14 21.01
CA ALA A 153 7.85 24.54 19.61
C ALA A 153 8.35 25.97 19.40
N LYS A 154 9.13 26.20 18.33
CA LYS A 154 9.60 27.55 17.96
C LYS A 154 8.51 28.39 17.28
N LEU A 155 7.54 27.75 16.62
CA LEU A 155 6.37 28.37 16.01
C LEU A 155 5.15 27.46 16.22
N GLU A 156 4.10 27.99 16.83
CA GLU A 156 2.81 27.34 17.06
C GLU A 156 1.70 28.19 16.43
N VAL A 157 0.67 27.55 15.86
CA VAL A 157 -0.52 28.23 15.32
C VAL A 157 -1.75 27.46 15.78
N LYS A 158 -2.67 28.13 16.46
CA LYS A 158 -3.87 27.51 17.05
C LYS A 158 -5.12 28.31 16.69
N THR A 159 -6.14 27.63 16.18
CA THR A 159 -7.49 28.19 15.93
C THR A 159 -8.49 27.54 16.89
N SER A 160 -9.53 28.28 17.29
CA SER A 160 -10.39 27.86 18.42
C SER A 160 -11.53 26.89 18.05
N THR A 161 -11.75 26.56 16.79
CA THR A 161 -12.73 25.57 16.33
C THR A 161 -12.39 25.23 14.89
N ASP A 162 -12.04 23.97 14.65
CA ASP A 162 -11.62 23.35 13.38
C ASP A 162 -10.37 23.92 12.68
N LYS A 163 -9.57 22.97 12.19
CA LYS A 163 -8.13 23.06 11.93
C LYS A 163 -7.84 23.92 10.68
N ASN A 164 -6.74 24.71 10.69
CA ASN A 164 -5.62 24.62 9.74
C ASN A 164 -4.62 25.78 9.92
N ILE A 165 -3.31 25.47 9.81
CA ILE A 165 -2.33 26.44 9.31
C ILE A 165 -2.67 26.60 7.81
N ALA A 166 -3.39 27.66 7.43
CA ALA A 166 -3.71 27.92 6.03
C ALA A 166 -2.46 28.38 5.26
N ILE A 167 -2.07 27.62 4.23
CA ILE A 167 -1.13 28.04 3.18
C ILE A 167 -1.98 28.10 1.90
N PHE A 168 -1.93 29.24 1.21
CA PHE A 168 -2.89 29.82 0.25
C PHE A 168 -3.62 28.92 -0.76
N ASP A 169 -4.78 29.42 -1.21
CA ASP A 169 -5.63 28.93 -2.28
C ASP A 169 -5.14 29.39 -3.68
N ASN A 170 -5.04 28.44 -4.61
CA ASN A 170 -5.39 28.67 -6.01
C ASN A 170 -6.35 27.54 -6.43
N ALA A 171 -7.00 27.69 -7.59
CA ALA A 171 -8.07 26.82 -8.13
C ALA A 171 -7.80 25.29 -8.19
N ALA A 172 -6.66 24.79 -7.67
CA ALA A 172 -6.29 23.39 -7.55
C ALA A 172 -6.22 22.83 -6.10
N GLY A 173 -6.54 23.59 -5.04
CA GLY A 173 -6.73 23.08 -3.67
C GLY A 173 -5.51 23.15 -2.71
N PRO A 174 -5.71 22.88 -1.39
CA PRO A 174 -4.71 23.13 -0.35
C PRO A 174 -3.57 22.09 -0.28
N THR A 175 -2.34 22.54 -0.01
CA THR A 175 -1.13 21.69 0.18
C THR A 175 -0.50 21.89 1.56
N ILE A 176 -0.26 20.80 2.30
CA ILE A 176 0.47 20.79 3.59
C ILE A 176 1.91 20.33 3.30
N GLY A 177 2.90 21.24 3.33
CA GLY A 177 4.31 20.84 3.42
C GLY A 177 5.33 21.37 2.39
N ALA A 178 5.23 22.62 1.91
CA ALA A 178 6.39 23.26 1.27
C ALA A 178 7.15 24.12 2.30
N ILE A 179 8.11 23.53 3.01
CA ILE A 179 9.23 24.33 3.56
C ILE A 179 10.15 24.53 2.35
N THR A 180 10.15 25.72 1.76
CA THR A 180 11.06 26.04 0.66
C THR A 180 12.38 26.56 1.24
N ASP A 181 13.49 25.93 0.86
CA ASP A 181 14.80 26.59 0.87
C ASP A 181 15.09 27.06 -0.56
N ALA A 182 15.85 28.13 -0.71
CA ALA A 182 16.11 28.79 -1.98
C ALA A 182 16.83 27.84 -2.96
N GLY A 183 16.05 27.06 -3.72
CA GLY A 183 16.55 26.15 -4.76
C GLY A 183 15.91 24.76 -4.82
N GLY A 184 15.01 24.38 -3.90
CA GLY A 184 14.30 23.10 -3.97
C GLY A 184 13.20 22.94 -2.92
N SER A 185 12.18 22.13 -3.22
CA SER A 185 11.13 21.77 -2.26
C SER A 185 11.74 20.91 -1.14
N ALA A 186 11.63 21.32 0.14
CA ALA A 186 12.00 20.43 1.24
C ALA A 186 10.87 19.44 1.52
N SER A 187 11.24 18.21 1.84
CA SER A 187 10.30 17.15 2.19
C SER A 187 9.61 17.41 3.54
N LEU A 188 8.33 17.03 3.64
CA LEU A 188 7.64 16.95 4.94
C LEU A 188 8.32 15.88 5.79
N ARG A 189 9.14 16.30 6.75
CA ARG A 189 9.85 15.40 7.67
C ARG A 189 9.07 15.27 8.97
N ILE A 190 8.44 14.12 9.18
CA ILE A 190 7.82 13.73 10.46
C ILE A 190 8.82 12.84 11.18
N ALA A 191 9.39 13.33 12.28
CA ALA A 191 10.42 12.62 13.05
C ALA A 191 9.85 12.08 14.37
N GLY A 192 10.07 10.78 14.63
CA GLY A 192 9.77 10.16 15.93
C GLY A 192 8.34 9.66 16.13
N SER A 193 7.46 9.73 15.12
CA SER A 193 6.10 9.18 15.15
C SER A 193 5.63 8.80 13.75
N PRO A 194 4.74 7.80 13.60
CA PRO A 194 4.19 7.43 12.31
C PRO A 194 3.36 8.56 11.70
N LEU A 195 3.36 8.66 10.36
CA LEU A 195 2.33 9.43 9.66
C LEU A 195 1.08 8.53 9.53
N ILE A 196 -0.06 9.00 10.03
CA ILE A 196 -1.33 8.27 10.00
C ILE A 196 -2.33 9.09 9.18
N MET A 197 -2.88 8.46 8.14
CA MET A 197 -4.00 8.99 7.37
C MET A 197 -5.28 8.30 7.85
N THR A 198 -6.09 9.05 8.61
CA THR A 198 -7.41 8.59 9.08
C THR A 198 -8.49 9.02 8.09
N GLY A 199 -9.62 8.31 8.09
CA GLY A 199 -10.86 8.81 7.50
C GLY A 199 -11.38 10.09 8.18
N ASN A 200 -12.53 10.58 7.71
CA ASN A 200 -13.13 11.85 8.16
C ASN A 200 -13.35 11.90 9.69
N GLY A 201 -13.04 13.04 10.33
CA GLY A 201 -13.51 13.34 11.69
C GLY A 201 -12.68 12.84 12.89
N GLY A 202 -11.38 12.53 12.76
CA GLY A 202 -10.48 12.34 13.91
C GLY A 202 -10.70 11.08 14.77
N SER A 203 -11.79 10.34 14.56
CA SER A 203 -12.08 9.00 15.08
C SER A 203 -12.26 7.95 13.97
N GLY A 204 -12.01 8.32 12.70
CA GLY A 204 -12.16 7.45 11.54
C GLY A 204 -11.12 6.33 11.50
N ALA A 205 -11.49 5.20 10.88
CA ALA A 205 -10.58 4.09 10.63
C ALA A 205 -9.29 4.58 9.92
N GLU A 206 -8.15 3.98 10.26
CA GLU A 206 -6.88 4.29 9.60
C GLU A 206 -6.87 3.69 8.19
N HIS A 207 -6.62 4.53 7.19
CA HIS A 207 -6.57 4.12 5.78
C HIS A 207 -5.15 3.81 5.34
N MET A 208 -4.17 4.59 5.81
CA MET A 208 -2.75 4.42 5.50
C MET A 208 -1.88 4.85 6.68
N ARG A 209 -0.81 4.10 6.97
CA ARG A 209 0.17 4.43 7.99
C ARG A 209 1.60 4.22 7.48
N LEU A 210 2.46 5.23 7.63
CA LEU A 210 3.92 5.09 7.50
C LEU A 210 4.52 4.93 8.90
N LEU A 211 5.05 3.75 9.19
CA LEU A 211 5.63 3.38 10.48
C LEU A 211 7.06 3.93 10.62
N SER A 212 7.54 4.06 11.86
CA SER A 212 8.93 4.47 12.12
C SER A 212 9.97 3.44 11.67
N SER A 213 9.55 2.19 11.43
CA SER A 213 10.34 1.14 10.79
C SER A 213 10.57 1.39 9.30
N GLY A 214 9.82 2.30 8.68
CA GLY A 214 9.79 2.52 7.23
C GLY A 214 8.68 1.75 6.51
N ASP A 215 7.96 0.89 7.21
CA ASP A 215 6.86 0.11 6.64
C ASP A 215 5.67 1.00 6.28
N ILE A 216 4.95 0.65 5.22
CA ILE A 216 3.74 1.36 4.77
C ILE A 216 2.57 0.39 4.82
N ALA A 217 1.61 0.61 5.72
CA ALA A 217 0.40 -0.20 5.85
C ALA A 217 -0.81 0.50 5.26
N PHE A 218 -1.72 -0.28 4.64
CA PHE A 218 -3.01 0.16 4.11
C PHE A 218 -4.14 -0.68 4.72
N GLY A 219 -5.18 -0.01 5.22
CA GLY A 219 -6.40 -0.65 5.73
C GLY A 219 -6.20 -1.57 6.95
N ASN A 220 -5.06 -1.48 7.64
CA ASN A 220 -4.73 -2.25 8.83
C ASN A 220 -4.20 -1.33 9.94
N THR A 221 -4.70 -1.51 11.17
CA THR A 221 -4.33 -0.74 12.37
C THR A 221 -3.21 -1.38 13.18
N VAL A 222 -2.86 -2.64 12.90
CA VAL A 222 -1.75 -3.35 13.55
C VAL A 222 -0.42 -2.78 13.08
N ALA A 223 0.53 -2.60 14.01
CA ALA A 223 1.86 -2.04 13.76
C ALA A 223 2.77 -2.89 12.85
N ASN A 224 2.23 -3.94 12.23
CA ASN A 224 2.91 -4.76 11.24
C ASN A 224 2.10 -4.71 9.95
N THR A 225 2.78 -4.43 8.85
CA THR A 225 2.21 -4.26 7.50
C THR A 225 1.36 -5.42 7.06
N VAL A 226 1.63 -6.60 7.61
CA VAL A 226 0.74 -7.74 7.61
C VAL A 226 0.68 -8.35 9.00
N SER A 227 -0.51 -8.79 9.33
CA SER A 227 -0.90 -9.46 10.55
C SER A 227 -0.23 -10.85 10.77
N GLY A 228 0.83 -11.16 10.01
CA GLY A 228 1.37 -12.52 9.87
C GLY A 228 0.43 -13.46 9.10
N TYR A 229 -0.42 -12.93 8.21
CA TYR A 229 -1.55 -13.63 7.59
C TYR A 229 -2.56 -14.17 8.61
N ASN A 230 -2.69 -13.50 9.76
CA ASN A 230 -3.86 -13.73 10.62
C ASN A 230 -5.12 -13.12 9.95
N ASN A 231 -6.32 -13.41 10.47
CA ASN A 231 -7.65 -13.12 9.91
C ASN A 231 -7.98 -11.61 9.66
N GLN A 232 -7.07 -10.81 9.14
CA GLN A 232 -7.19 -9.39 8.86
C GLN A 232 -6.95 -9.13 7.37
N ALA A 233 -7.78 -8.25 6.80
CA ALA A 233 -7.57 -7.73 5.46
C ALA A 233 -6.60 -6.54 5.50
N GLY A 234 -5.95 -6.26 4.37
CA GLY A 234 -5.05 -5.11 4.22
C GLY A 234 -3.86 -5.44 3.32
N GLY A 235 -2.90 -4.54 3.29
CA GLY A 235 -1.65 -4.79 2.60
C GLY A 235 -0.62 -3.71 2.89
N GLY A 236 0.57 -3.87 2.34
CA GLY A 236 1.60 -2.89 2.54
C GLY A 236 2.98 -3.26 2.02
N PHE A 237 3.91 -2.34 2.24
CA PHE A 237 5.32 -2.48 1.94
C PHE A 237 6.11 -2.72 3.23
N VAL A 238 6.85 -3.83 3.28
CA VAL A 238 7.75 -4.15 4.39
C VAL A 238 9.16 -3.66 4.05
N ALA A 239 9.68 -2.72 4.83
CA ALA A 239 10.93 -2.05 4.52
C ALA A 239 12.17 -2.89 4.84
N SER A 240 12.08 -3.84 5.78
CA SER A 240 13.22 -4.68 6.20
C SER A 240 13.79 -5.54 5.07
N ASP A 241 12.94 -6.00 4.16
CA ASP A 241 13.22 -6.95 3.08
C ASP A 241 12.67 -6.49 1.72
N SER A 242 12.01 -5.33 1.68
CA SER A 242 11.60 -4.61 0.46
C SER A 242 10.59 -5.37 -0.42
N HIS A 243 9.57 -5.98 0.18
CA HIS A 243 8.49 -6.63 -0.55
C HIS A 243 7.12 -6.05 -0.22
N PHE A 244 6.16 -6.41 -1.08
CA PHE A 244 4.75 -6.10 -0.89
C PHE A 244 4.00 -7.33 -0.43
N GLU A 245 3.01 -7.12 0.43
CA GLU A 245 2.11 -8.16 0.90
C GLU A 245 0.67 -7.67 0.84
N PHE A 246 -0.24 -8.57 0.48
CA PHE A 246 -1.68 -8.30 0.35
C PHE A 246 -2.47 -9.47 0.93
N ALA A 247 -3.46 -9.17 1.76
CA ALA A 247 -4.35 -10.14 2.37
C ALA A 247 -5.80 -9.65 2.30
N THR A 248 -6.72 -10.58 2.07
CA THR A 248 -8.15 -10.32 2.10
C THR A 248 -8.83 -11.40 2.94
N THR A 249 -9.84 -11.00 3.70
CA THR A 249 -10.73 -11.92 4.43
C THR A 249 -12.00 -12.24 3.65
N ALA A 250 -12.18 -11.64 2.47
CA ALA A 250 -13.29 -11.91 1.57
C ALA A 250 -12.91 -13.01 0.56
N ASN A 251 -13.92 -13.68 -0.01
CA ASN A 251 -13.76 -14.63 -1.12
C ASN A 251 -13.50 -13.91 -2.46
N ARG A 252 -12.56 -12.97 -2.48
CA ARG A 252 -12.11 -12.21 -3.66
C ARG A 252 -10.62 -12.44 -3.90
N ALA A 253 -10.14 -12.20 -5.11
CA ALA A 253 -8.71 -12.21 -5.38
C ALA A 253 -8.00 -11.16 -4.51
N ALA A 254 -6.96 -11.56 -3.78
CA ALA A 254 -6.14 -10.63 -3.00
C ALA A 254 -5.38 -9.64 -3.90
N VAL A 255 -5.08 -10.05 -5.14
CA VAL A 255 -4.43 -9.24 -6.17
C VAL A 255 -5.14 -9.49 -7.49
N GLU A 256 -5.62 -8.42 -8.12
CA GLU A 256 -6.21 -8.44 -9.46
C GLU A 256 -5.32 -7.64 -10.40
N ILE A 257 -4.85 -8.29 -11.47
CA ILE A 257 -3.91 -7.70 -12.44
C ILE A 257 -4.54 -7.76 -13.83
N GLY A 258 -4.76 -6.60 -14.43
CA GLY A 258 -5.41 -6.48 -15.73
C GLY A 258 -4.90 -5.29 -16.52
N LYS A 259 -5.32 -5.24 -17.79
CA LYS A 259 -5.15 -4.08 -18.66
C LYS A 259 -6.52 -3.56 -19.07
N ASN A 260 -6.71 -2.25 -18.98
CA ASN A 260 -7.93 -1.57 -19.40
C ASN A 260 -7.92 -1.21 -20.90
N ASN A 261 -7.03 -1.83 -21.68
CA ASN A 261 -6.98 -1.69 -23.13
C ASN A 261 -7.20 -3.07 -23.75
N ALA A 262 -7.86 -3.14 -24.91
CA ALA A 262 -8.23 -4.40 -25.56
C ALA A 262 -7.06 -5.14 -26.23
N ASN A 263 -5.82 -4.83 -25.85
CA ASN A 263 -4.62 -5.39 -26.47
C ASN A 263 -4.03 -6.55 -25.67
N ASP A 264 -3.47 -7.50 -26.41
CA ASP A 264 -2.69 -8.60 -25.87
C ASP A 264 -1.34 -8.13 -25.30
N GLY A 265 -0.67 -9.04 -24.58
CA GLY A 265 0.69 -8.86 -24.06
C GLY A 265 0.79 -9.04 -22.55
N GLN A 266 1.90 -8.57 -21.97
CA GLN A 266 2.29 -8.91 -20.61
C GLN A 266 1.44 -8.26 -19.52
N LEU A 267 0.87 -9.06 -18.62
CA LEU A 267 0.20 -8.60 -17.40
C LEU A 267 1.21 -8.48 -16.26
N VAL A 268 2.10 -9.46 -16.13
CA VAL A 268 3.16 -9.49 -15.11
C VAL A 268 4.50 -9.80 -15.78
N ALA A 269 5.51 -8.98 -15.51
CA ALA A 269 6.87 -9.22 -15.97
C ALA A 269 7.76 -9.65 -14.79
N PHE A 270 8.38 -10.82 -14.90
CA PHE A 270 9.37 -11.30 -13.93
C PHE A 270 10.77 -10.91 -14.39
N ARG A 271 11.53 -10.24 -13.52
CA ARG A 271 12.86 -9.73 -13.84
C ARG A 271 13.90 -10.25 -12.88
N LYS A 272 15.12 -10.44 -13.40
CA LYS A 272 16.34 -10.62 -12.62
C LYS A 272 17.27 -9.47 -13.00
N GLN A 273 17.41 -8.51 -12.07
CA GLN A 273 18.11 -7.24 -12.32
C GLN A 273 17.48 -6.49 -13.53
N GLY A 274 18.31 -6.00 -14.44
CA GLY A 274 17.88 -5.28 -15.64
C GLY A 274 17.23 -6.14 -16.72
N SER A 275 17.20 -7.48 -16.59
CA SER A 275 16.70 -8.39 -17.63
C SER A 275 15.40 -9.07 -17.22
N GLN A 276 14.48 -9.21 -18.16
CA GLN A 276 13.27 -10.00 -17.96
C GLN A 276 13.59 -11.50 -18.13
N VAL A 277 13.13 -12.32 -17.19
CA VAL A 277 13.32 -13.79 -17.19
C VAL A 277 12.05 -14.56 -17.52
N GLY A 278 10.88 -13.92 -17.40
CA GLY A 278 9.61 -14.52 -17.78
C GLY A 278 8.44 -13.54 -17.68
N SER A 279 7.25 -14.00 -18.04
CA SER A 279 6.02 -13.22 -17.89
C SER A 279 4.77 -14.08 -17.84
N ILE A 280 3.70 -13.46 -17.33
CA ILE A 280 2.31 -13.91 -17.46
C ILE A 280 1.65 -12.93 -18.44
N ASP A 281 1.21 -13.45 -19.59
CA ASP A 281 0.70 -12.64 -20.70
C ASP A 281 -0.69 -13.13 -21.12
N VAL A 282 -1.35 -12.32 -21.96
CA VAL A 282 -2.56 -12.70 -22.68
C VAL A 282 -2.29 -12.66 -24.18
N ASN A 283 -2.78 -13.67 -24.91
CA ASN A 283 -2.74 -13.74 -26.38
C ASN A 283 -4.06 -14.29 -26.93
N GLY A 284 -4.90 -13.43 -27.51
CA GLY A 284 -6.18 -13.79 -28.09
C GLY A 284 -7.12 -14.46 -27.08
N GLY A 285 -7.13 -13.95 -25.83
CA GLY A 285 -7.89 -14.51 -24.71
C GLY A 285 -7.26 -15.74 -24.03
N LYS A 286 -6.07 -16.17 -24.46
CA LYS A 286 -5.34 -17.28 -23.84
C LYS A 286 -4.36 -16.75 -22.81
N LEU A 287 -4.31 -17.38 -21.64
CA LEU A 287 -3.21 -17.20 -20.70
C LEU A 287 -1.92 -17.78 -21.30
N VAL A 288 -0.85 -17.00 -21.23
CA VAL A 288 0.49 -17.42 -21.63
C VAL A 288 1.41 -17.31 -20.43
N ILE A 289 2.10 -18.40 -20.11
CA ILE A 289 3.22 -18.42 -19.16
C ILE A 289 4.49 -18.53 -19.99
N ASN A 290 5.27 -17.46 -20.02
CA ASN A 290 6.44 -17.36 -20.87
C ASN A 290 7.72 -17.37 -20.02
N SER A 291 8.67 -18.24 -20.38
CA SER A 291 10.04 -18.21 -19.88
C SER A 291 10.93 -17.63 -20.96
N GLN A 292 11.70 -16.59 -20.62
CA GLN A 292 12.71 -16.02 -21.54
C GLN A 292 14.01 -16.82 -21.55
N GLY A 293 14.11 -17.89 -20.73
CA GLY A 293 15.20 -18.84 -20.75
C GLY A 293 15.10 -19.83 -21.90
N THR A 294 15.94 -20.87 -21.88
CA THR A 294 15.92 -21.95 -22.88
C THR A 294 14.70 -22.85 -22.78
N ASN A 295 14.05 -22.87 -21.62
CA ASN A 295 12.90 -23.72 -21.32
C ASN A 295 12.04 -23.14 -20.18
N LEU A 296 10.82 -23.65 -20.09
CA LEU A 296 9.93 -23.55 -18.94
C LEU A 296 10.10 -24.80 -18.07
N GLN A 297 10.23 -24.62 -16.76
CA GLN A 297 10.51 -25.71 -15.81
C GLN A 297 9.33 -25.90 -14.85
N TYR A 298 8.97 -27.17 -14.61
CA TYR A 298 7.98 -27.56 -13.61
C TYR A 298 8.70 -28.23 -12.45
N ALA A 299 8.60 -27.65 -11.25
CA ALA A 299 9.32 -28.09 -10.06
C ALA A 299 8.37 -28.41 -8.89
N THR A 300 8.77 -29.37 -8.05
CA THR A 300 8.07 -29.74 -6.82
C THR A 300 9.09 -29.86 -5.70
N GLY A 301 8.84 -29.20 -4.56
CA GLY A 301 9.79 -29.17 -3.45
C GLY A 301 11.15 -28.54 -3.81
N GLY A 302 11.17 -27.60 -4.77
CA GLY A 302 12.40 -26.97 -5.27
C GLY A 302 13.19 -27.78 -6.29
N VAL A 303 12.74 -28.98 -6.68
CA VAL A 303 13.41 -29.84 -7.66
C VAL A 303 12.65 -29.83 -8.98
N VAL A 304 13.34 -29.55 -10.08
CA VAL A 304 12.77 -29.61 -11.44
C VAL A 304 12.47 -31.07 -11.81
N ARG A 305 11.24 -31.33 -12.26
CA ARG A 305 10.75 -32.66 -12.63
C ARG A 305 10.52 -32.79 -14.13
N MET A 306 9.98 -31.76 -14.76
CA MET A 306 9.67 -31.72 -16.19
C MET A 306 10.16 -30.40 -16.79
N ASN A 307 10.52 -30.44 -18.07
CA ASN A 307 10.95 -29.30 -18.85
C ASN A 307 10.11 -29.19 -20.13
N ASN A 308 9.90 -27.96 -20.59
CA ASN A 308 9.33 -27.65 -21.89
C ASN A 308 10.23 -26.63 -22.59
N ASP A 309 10.82 -27.00 -23.72
CA ASP A 309 11.58 -26.08 -24.57
C ASP A 309 10.84 -25.84 -25.90
N ALA A 310 11.49 -25.13 -26.83
CA ALA A 310 10.92 -24.79 -28.13
C ALA A 310 10.55 -26.01 -29.00
N SER A 311 11.05 -27.21 -28.68
CA SER A 311 10.90 -28.43 -29.49
C SER A 311 10.17 -29.55 -28.75
N GLN A 312 10.27 -29.64 -27.43
CA GLN A 312 9.90 -30.85 -26.70
C GLN A 312 9.44 -30.60 -25.26
N PHE A 313 8.64 -31.56 -24.77
CA PHE A 313 8.26 -31.72 -23.37
C PHE A 313 8.84 -33.03 -22.85
N TYR A 314 9.66 -32.98 -21.80
CA TYR A 314 10.48 -34.11 -21.37
C TYR A 314 10.77 -34.09 -19.86
N SER A 315 11.13 -35.26 -19.32
CA SER A 315 11.55 -35.40 -17.93
C SER A 315 12.89 -34.74 -17.69
N ASN A 316 13.11 -34.22 -16.48
CA ASN A 316 14.40 -33.65 -16.10
C ASN A 316 15.50 -34.70 -15.90
N THR A 317 15.11 -35.93 -15.59
CA THR A 317 16.03 -37.04 -15.32
C THR A 317 15.67 -38.21 -16.22
N ASP A 318 16.70 -38.80 -16.81
CA ASP A 318 16.58 -39.96 -17.68
C ASP A 318 16.07 -41.18 -16.88
N ASN A 319 15.17 -41.95 -17.49
CA ASN A 319 14.58 -43.18 -16.94
C ASN A 319 14.06 -43.08 -15.48
N ALA A 320 13.53 -41.93 -15.06
CA ALA A 320 13.13 -41.70 -13.67
C ALA A 320 11.65 -41.34 -13.48
N MET A 321 10.97 -40.87 -14.53
CA MET A 321 9.62 -40.32 -14.43
C MET A 321 8.63 -41.12 -15.29
N ASN A 322 7.48 -41.44 -14.72
CA ASN A 322 6.36 -42.04 -15.44
C ASN A 322 5.42 -40.97 -16.02
N LEU A 323 4.77 -41.26 -17.15
CA LEU A 323 3.70 -40.44 -17.70
C LEU A 323 2.34 -41.02 -17.29
N GLY A 324 1.84 -40.54 -16.14
CA GLY A 324 0.64 -41.08 -15.48
C GLY A 324 0.97 -42.20 -14.49
N ILE A 325 -0.05 -42.63 -13.74
CA ILE A 325 0.03 -43.71 -12.73
C ILE A 325 -1.19 -44.63 -12.84
N GLY A 326 -1.21 -45.75 -12.10
CA GLY A 326 -2.24 -46.80 -12.23
C GLY A 326 -3.69 -46.30 -12.04
N SER A 327 -3.89 -45.35 -11.12
CA SER A 327 -5.16 -44.69 -10.82
C SER A 327 -5.45 -43.47 -11.70
N LEU A 328 -4.42 -42.79 -12.23
CA LEU A 328 -4.52 -41.56 -13.03
C LEU A 328 -3.87 -41.76 -14.42
N ARG A 329 -4.60 -42.50 -15.27
CA ARG A 329 -4.13 -42.89 -16.62
C ARG A 329 -4.54 -41.85 -17.66
N TRP A 330 -3.66 -41.63 -18.63
CA TRP A 330 -4.03 -40.94 -19.85
C TRP A 330 -5.02 -41.80 -20.66
N ASN A 331 -6.07 -41.17 -21.17
CA ASN A 331 -7.08 -41.87 -21.97
C ASN A 331 -6.52 -42.34 -23.33
N THR A 332 -5.81 -41.47 -24.04
CA THR A 332 -5.27 -41.77 -25.38
C THR A 332 -4.07 -40.89 -25.68
N LEU A 333 -3.06 -41.46 -26.35
CA LEU A 333 -1.94 -40.72 -26.93
C LEU A 333 -2.13 -40.61 -28.45
N PHE A 334 -2.18 -39.38 -28.96
CA PHE A 334 -2.19 -39.10 -30.40
C PHE A 334 -0.78 -38.75 -30.85
N ALA A 335 -0.21 -39.56 -31.74
CA ALA A 335 1.14 -39.37 -32.30
C ALA A 335 1.16 -39.74 -33.79
N SER A 336 2.02 -39.08 -34.58
CA SER A 336 2.21 -39.38 -36.00
C SER A 336 2.97 -40.69 -36.24
N ASN A 337 3.83 -41.07 -35.30
CA ASN A 337 4.64 -42.28 -35.34
C ASN A 337 4.46 -43.06 -34.02
N GLY A 338 4.79 -44.35 -34.05
CA GLY A 338 4.77 -45.19 -32.85
C GLY A 338 5.83 -44.77 -31.83
N THR A 339 5.67 -45.22 -30.58
CA THR A 339 6.62 -44.97 -29.48
C THR A 339 7.97 -45.64 -29.74
N ILE A 340 9.06 -44.93 -29.48
CA ILE A 340 10.43 -45.49 -29.50
C ILE A 340 10.71 -46.10 -28.12
N ASN A 341 11.20 -47.34 -28.09
CA ASN A 341 11.67 -48.01 -26.86
C ASN A 341 13.15 -48.36 -27.04
N THR A 342 13.99 -48.03 -26.05
CA THR A 342 15.42 -48.38 -26.07
C THR A 342 15.58 -49.91 -26.11
N SER A 343 16.34 -50.40 -27.08
CA SER A 343 16.60 -51.84 -27.26
C SER A 343 18.07 -52.11 -27.60
N ASP A 344 18.97 -51.37 -26.98
CA ASP A 344 20.41 -51.53 -27.14
C ASP A 344 20.90 -52.84 -26.47
N ALA A 345 21.75 -53.61 -27.15
CA ALA A 345 22.30 -54.85 -26.61
C ALA A 345 23.29 -54.60 -25.46
N ASN A 346 23.92 -53.42 -25.41
CA ASN A 346 24.84 -53.05 -24.34
C ASN A 346 24.14 -52.78 -23.00
N GLU A 347 22.83 -52.56 -23.03
CA GLU A 347 21.98 -52.33 -21.86
C GLU A 347 21.20 -53.60 -21.44
N LYS A 348 21.51 -54.75 -22.06
CA LYS A 348 20.78 -56.01 -21.87
C LYS A 348 21.75 -57.14 -21.53
N GLN A 349 21.25 -58.10 -20.74
CA GLN A 349 21.97 -59.32 -20.39
C GLN A 349 21.05 -60.52 -20.50
N GLN A 350 21.63 -61.72 -20.47
CA GLN A 350 20.89 -62.99 -20.50
C GLN A 350 19.99 -63.13 -21.76
N ILE A 351 20.51 -62.69 -22.91
CA ILE A 351 19.82 -62.77 -24.20
C ILE A 351 19.81 -64.24 -24.65
N ALA A 352 18.63 -64.85 -24.73
CA ALA A 352 18.45 -66.26 -25.06
C ALA A 352 17.17 -66.52 -25.88
N ALA A 353 17.10 -67.70 -26.48
CA ALA A 353 15.89 -68.24 -27.10
C ALA A 353 14.85 -68.64 -26.02
N LEU A 354 13.57 -68.66 -26.39
CA LEU A 354 12.50 -69.15 -25.51
C LEU A 354 12.72 -70.62 -25.11
N THR A 355 12.43 -70.91 -23.85
CA THR A 355 12.42 -72.26 -23.26
C THR A 355 11.15 -73.04 -23.62
N ASP A 356 11.15 -74.36 -23.45
CA ASP A 356 9.97 -75.19 -23.72
C ASP A 356 8.72 -74.78 -22.91
N ALA A 357 8.93 -74.34 -21.66
CA ALA A 357 7.85 -73.83 -20.81
C ALA A 357 7.29 -72.51 -21.36
N GLU A 358 8.17 -71.59 -21.77
CA GLU A 358 7.77 -70.31 -22.40
C GLU A 358 7.06 -70.54 -23.72
N MET A 359 7.54 -71.47 -24.54
CA MET A 359 6.91 -71.90 -25.78
C MET A 359 5.51 -72.47 -25.56
N THR A 360 5.34 -73.26 -24.50
CA THR A 360 4.05 -73.82 -24.09
C THR A 360 3.08 -72.71 -23.67
N ALA A 361 3.55 -71.78 -22.84
CA ALA A 361 2.75 -70.63 -22.40
C ALA A 361 2.36 -69.72 -23.57
N ALA A 362 3.31 -69.36 -24.44
CA ALA A 362 3.08 -68.49 -25.59
C ALA A 362 2.04 -69.09 -26.56
N LYS A 363 2.10 -70.41 -26.79
CA LYS A 363 1.10 -71.12 -27.61
C LYS A 363 -0.29 -71.08 -26.98
N ALA A 364 -0.40 -71.21 -25.66
CA ALA A 364 -1.69 -71.09 -24.98
C ALA A 364 -2.21 -69.64 -25.09
N ILE A 365 -1.34 -68.65 -24.85
CA ILE A 365 -1.66 -67.22 -24.95
C ILE A 365 -2.12 -66.83 -26.35
N SER A 366 -1.52 -67.37 -27.42
CA SER A 366 -1.90 -67.05 -28.80
C SER A 366 -3.36 -67.40 -29.12
N GLN A 367 -3.99 -68.27 -28.32
CA GLN A 367 -5.39 -68.66 -28.46
C GLN A 367 -6.34 -67.78 -27.62
N LEU A 368 -5.83 -66.85 -26.80
CA LEU A 368 -6.62 -66.03 -25.88
C LEU A 368 -7.09 -64.69 -26.48
N PHE A 369 -6.66 -64.33 -27.69
CA PHE A 369 -7.09 -63.10 -28.35
C PHE A 369 -8.59 -63.15 -28.66
N LYS A 370 -9.30 -62.14 -28.18
CA LYS A 370 -10.76 -62.01 -28.28
C LYS A 370 -11.17 -60.56 -28.47
N THR A 371 -12.44 -60.35 -28.80
CA THR A 371 -13.04 -59.02 -28.86
C THR A 371 -13.80 -58.72 -27.57
N PHE A 372 -13.82 -57.45 -27.16
CA PHE A 372 -14.54 -56.98 -25.98
C PHE A 372 -14.98 -55.53 -26.13
N LYS A 373 -15.91 -55.08 -25.29
CA LYS A 373 -16.27 -53.67 -25.12
C LYS A 373 -16.01 -53.27 -23.66
N TRP A 374 -15.66 -52.01 -23.43
CA TRP A 374 -15.55 -51.49 -22.07
C TRP A 374 -16.94 -51.29 -21.46
N ASN A 375 -17.16 -51.74 -20.23
CA ASN A 375 -18.43 -51.61 -19.54
C ASN A 375 -18.92 -50.15 -19.50
N ASP A 376 -18.03 -49.21 -19.17
CA ASP A 376 -18.36 -47.78 -19.12
C ASP A 376 -18.79 -47.24 -20.50
N SER A 377 -18.11 -47.66 -21.57
CA SER A 377 -18.51 -47.28 -22.93
C SER A 377 -19.86 -47.87 -23.31
N VAL A 378 -20.19 -49.09 -22.88
CA VAL A 378 -21.50 -49.71 -23.13
C VAL A 378 -22.59 -49.00 -22.32
N ALA A 379 -22.33 -48.64 -21.07
CA ALA A 379 -23.26 -47.88 -20.25
C ALA A 379 -23.55 -46.49 -20.85
N GLU A 380 -22.52 -45.80 -21.36
CA GLU A 380 -22.64 -44.47 -21.95
C GLU A 380 -23.26 -44.48 -23.36
N LYS A 381 -22.84 -45.42 -24.21
CA LYS A 381 -23.11 -45.38 -25.67
C LYS A 381 -24.01 -46.50 -26.17
N GLY A 382 -24.41 -47.43 -25.29
CA GLY A 382 -25.18 -48.61 -25.66
C GLY A 382 -24.52 -49.37 -26.82
N ASP A 383 -25.30 -49.62 -27.86
CA ASP A 383 -24.85 -50.36 -29.05
C ASP A 383 -23.73 -49.65 -29.83
N ALA A 384 -23.63 -48.32 -29.74
CA ALA A 384 -22.60 -47.53 -30.41
C ALA A 384 -21.21 -47.63 -29.75
N ALA A 385 -21.10 -48.31 -28.59
CA ALA A 385 -19.82 -48.62 -27.98
C ALA A 385 -18.94 -49.43 -28.94
N ARG A 386 -17.69 -48.98 -29.14
CA ARG A 386 -16.75 -49.60 -30.08
C ARG A 386 -16.27 -50.96 -29.56
N THR A 387 -16.05 -51.88 -30.50
CA THR A 387 -15.43 -53.19 -30.22
C THR A 387 -13.91 -53.06 -30.23
N HIS A 388 -13.27 -53.53 -29.16
CA HIS A 388 -11.82 -53.61 -29.00
C HIS A 388 -11.36 -55.07 -29.17
N THR A 389 -10.08 -55.27 -29.50
CA THR A 389 -9.47 -56.60 -29.65
C THR A 389 -8.23 -56.70 -28.78
N GLY A 390 -8.06 -57.83 -28.09
CA GLY A 390 -6.92 -58.05 -27.21
C GLY A 390 -7.06 -59.31 -26.36
N VAL A 391 -6.35 -59.34 -25.23
CA VAL A 391 -6.38 -60.43 -24.25
C VAL A 391 -6.88 -59.92 -22.90
N ILE A 392 -7.31 -60.85 -22.03
CA ILE A 392 -7.62 -60.57 -20.63
C ILE A 392 -6.40 -60.91 -19.78
N ALA A 393 -5.91 -59.97 -18.96
CA ALA A 393 -4.65 -60.13 -18.23
C ALA A 393 -4.67 -61.32 -17.25
N GLN A 394 -5.82 -61.63 -16.67
CA GLN A 394 -6.04 -62.80 -15.81
C GLN A 394 -5.89 -64.11 -16.58
N ASP A 395 -6.39 -64.19 -17.81
CA ASP A 395 -6.27 -65.39 -18.65
C ASP A 395 -4.79 -65.63 -19.02
N VAL A 396 -4.04 -64.56 -19.31
CA VAL A 396 -2.59 -64.63 -19.55
C VAL A 396 -1.87 -65.14 -18.31
N GLN A 397 -2.20 -64.65 -17.12
CA GLN A 397 -1.63 -65.12 -15.86
C GLN A 397 -1.86 -66.62 -15.66
N ALA A 398 -3.08 -67.09 -15.91
CA ALA A 398 -3.44 -68.50 -15.79
C ALA A 398 -2.68 -69.38 -16.80
N ALA A 399 -2.51 -68.93 -18.05
CA ALA A 399 -1.75 -69.64 -19.07
C ALA A 399 -0.27 -69.78 -18.71
N MET A 400 0.33 -68.72 -18.15
CA MET A 400 1.71 -68.77 -17.64
C MET A 400 1.83 -69.79 -16.50
N SER A 401 0.93 -69.73 -15.51
CA SER A 401 0.95 -70.66 -14.37
C SER A 401 0.73 -72.12 -14.78
N ALA A 402 -0.14 -72.38 -15.76
CA ALA A 402 -0.36 -73.71 -16.30
C ALA A 402 0.88 -74.30 -17.00
N ALA A 403 1.75 -73.44 -17.54
CA ALA A 403 3.03 -73.84 -18.10
C ALA A 403 4.17 -73.91 -17.06
N GLY A 404 3.85 -73.72 -15.77
CA GLY A 404 4.83 -73.70 -14.68
C GLY A 404 5.63 -72.39 -14.55
N LEU A 405 5.16 -71.31 -15.18
CA LEU A 405 5.81 -70.00 -15.14
C LEU A 405 5.06 -69.02 -14.22
N ASN A 406 5.81 -68.12 -13.58
CA ASN A 406 5.23 -67.00 -12.85
C ASN A 406 5.11 -65.79 -13.79
N ALA A 407 3.88 -65.34 -14.09
CA ALA A 407 3.64 -64.18 -14.93
C ALA A 407 4.31 -62.90 -14.42
N ALA A 408 4.46 -62.73 -13.11
CA ALA A 408 5.11 -61.55 -12.51
C ALA A 408 6.61 -61.44 -12.84
N ASN A 409 7.24 -62.52 -13.34
CA ASN A 409 8.62 -62.48 -13.82
C ASN A 409 8.75 -61.93 -15.25
N TYR A 410 7.63 -61.64 -15.92
CA TYR A 410 7.59 -61.20 -17.31
C TYR A 410 6.94 -59.82 -17.41
N ALA A 411 7.70 -58.84 -17.90
CA ALA A 411 7.30 -57.43 -17.91
C ALA A 411 6.06 -57.13 -18.78
N PHE A 412 5.71 -58.01 -19.73
CA PHE A 412 4.47 -57.88 -20.49
C PHE A 412 3.20 -57.99 -19.64
N TRP A 413 3.28 -58.56 -18.45
CA TRP A 413 2.17 -58.65 -17.50
C TRP A 413 2.44 -57.71 -16.33
N CYS A 414 1.48 -56.82 -16.04
CA CYS A 414 1.62 -55.82 -14.98
C CYS A 414 0.48 -55.96 -13.96
N SER A 415 0.75 -55.60 -12.72
CA SER A 415 -0.24 -55.52 -11.64
C SER A 415 0.08 -54.33 -10.76
N ASP A 416 -0.82 -53.35 -10.74
CA ASP A 416 -0.73 -52.17 -9.88
C ASP A 416 -1.75 -52.33 -8.74
N THR A 417 -1.29 -52.17 -7.51
CA THR A 417 -2.13 -52.17 -6.30
C THR A 417 -2.11 -50.77 -5.68
N TRP A 418 -3.26 -50.27 -5.26
CA TRP A 418 -3.42 -49.00 -4.56
C TRP A 418 -4.58 -49.10 -3.56
N TRP A 419 -4.71 -48.12 -2.68
CA TRP A 419 -5.78 -48.08 -1.67
C TRP A 419 -6.66 -46.86 -1.88
N GLU A 420 -7.97 -47.03 -1.69
CA GLU A 420 -8.96 -45.95 -1.82
C GLU A 420 -9.75 -45.77 -0.54
N THR A 421 -10.01 -44.52 -0.17
CA THR A 421 -11.11 -44.16 0.73
C THR A 421 -12.15 -43.30 0.03
N GLN A 422 -13.35 -43.28 0.58
CA GLN A 422 -14.45 -42.45 0.11
C GLN A 422 -14.76 -41.40 1.16
N THR A 423 -14.62 -40.14 0.78
CA THR A 423 -14.94 -39.00 1.63
C THR A 423 -16.23 -38.38 1.11
N GLU A 424 -17.30 -38.40 1.93
CA GLU A 424 -18.53 -37.69 1.61
C GLU A 424 -18.31 -36.18 1.76
N VAL A 425 -18.40 -35.46 0.65
CA VAL A 425 -18.41 -33.99 0.65
C VAL A 425 -19.87 -33.57 0.64
N PRO A 426 -20.36 -32.92 1.73
CA PRO A 426 -21.76 -32.54 1.84
C PRO A 426 -22.14 -31.53 0.76
N ALA A 427 -23.43 -31.48 0.44
CA ALA A 427 -23.96 -30.45 -0.45
C ALA A 427 -23.72 -29.07 0.17
N VAL A 428 -23.33 -28.13 -0.67
CA VAL A 428 -23.35 -26.71 -0.31
C VAL A 428 -24.68 -26.19 -0.80
N GLU A 429 -25.56 -25.81 0.13
CA GLU A 429 -26.84 -25.18 -0.21
C GLU A 429 -26.59 -23.82 -0.85
N ALA A 430 -27.47 -23.44 -1.79
CA ALA A 430 -27.43 -22.08 -2.32
C ALA A 430 -27.65 -21.08 -1.18
N VAL A 431 -26.75 -20.12 -1.07
CA VAL A 431 -26.90 -18.99 -0.15
C VAL A 431 -27.05 -17.76 -1.01
N ASP A 432 -28.20 -17.11 -0.93
CA ASP A 432 -28.42 -15.85 -1.61
C ASP A 432 -27.41 -14.81 -1.13
N ALA A 433 -27.03 -13.90 -2.02
CA ALA A 433 -26.22 -12.75 -1.62
C ALA A 433 -26.98 -11.97 -0.54
N VAL A 434 -26.30 -11.67 0.57
CA VAL A 434 -26.86 -10.85 1.63
C VAL A 434 -26.43 -9.41 1.36
N TYR A 435 -27.41 -8.53 1.26
CA TYR A 435 -27.20 -7.09 1.09
C TYR A 435 -27.52 -6.36 2.39
N GLU A 436 -26.77 -5.31 2.66
CA GLU A 436 -27.12 -4.32 3.67
C GLU A 436 -27.38 -2.97 3.01
N ASP A 437 -28.43 -2.29 3.47
CA ASP A 437 -28.70 -0.90 3.10
C ASP A 437 -27.71 0.00 3.82
N VAL A 438 -26.77 0.58 3.07
CA VAL A 438 -25.83 1.57 3.61
C VAL A 438 -26.36 2.96 3.31
N VAL A 439 -26.70 3.69 4.36
CA VAL A 439 -27.04 5.11 4.25
C VAL A 439 -25.75 5.91 4.04
N ILE A 440 -25.58 6.45 2.84
CA ILE A 440 -24.56 7.43 2.51
C ILE A 440 -25.10 8.80 2.93
N PRO A 441 -24.54 9.45 3.96
CA PRO A 441 -25.01 10.75 4.42
C PRO A 441 -24.84 11.80 3.32
N ALA A 442 -25.69 12.84 3.35
CA ALA A 442 -25.59 13.95 2.41
C ALA A 442 -24.18 14.57 2.42
N VAL A 443 -23.64 14.82 1.23
CA VAL A 443 -22.38 15.55 1.08
C VAL A 443 -22.72 17.03 1.07
N LEU A 444 -22.28 17.75 2.10
CA LEU A 444 -22.50 19.19 2.23
C LEU A 444 -21.25 19.95 1.73
N ASP A 445 -21.45 21.12 1.15
CA ASP A 445 -20.37 22.09 0.91
C ASP A 445 -19.94 22.79 2.22
N ASP A 446 -18.88 23.59 2.13
CA ASP A 446 -18.32 24.33 3.27
C ASP A 446 -19.31 25.37 3.87
N ASP A 447 -20.40 25.68 3.16
CA ASP A 447 -21.47 26.58 3.59
C ASP A 447 -22.69 25.82 4.16
N GLY A 448 -22.65 24.48 4.19
CA GLY A 448 -23.71 23.62 4.72
C GLY A 448 -24.85 23.34 3.74
N ASN A 449 -24.70 23.66 2.45
CA ASN A 449 -25.67 23.31 1.42
C ASN A 449 -25.42 21.91 0.88
N GLU A 450 -26.48 21.17 0.55
CA GLU A 450 -26.38 19.83 -0.05
C GLU A 450 -25.77 19.90 -1.46
N LEU A 451 -24.58 19.33 -1.64
CA LEU A 451 -23.98 19.05 -2.95
C LEU A 451 -24.50 17.73 -3.52
N GLU A 452 -24.64 16.73 -2.66
CA GLU A 452 -25.33 15.47 -2.94
C GLU A 452 -26.23 15.13 -1.76
N ALA A 453 -27.50 14.83 -2.04
CA ALA A 453 -28.45 14.43 -1.01
C ALA A 453 -28.09 13.05 -0.42
N GLU A 454 -28.52 12.82 0.82
CA GLU A 454 -28.44 11.51 1.47
C GLU A 454 -29.10 10.45 0.59
N ARG A 455 -28.42 9.32 0.42
CA ARG A 455 -28.94 8.20 -0.37
C ARG A 455 -28.59 6.87 0.26
N THR A 456 -29.42 5.87 0.01
CA THR A 456 -29.18 4.49 0.43
C THR A 456 -28.65 3.69 -0.74
N GLU A 457 -27.52 3.02 -0.54
CA GLU A 457 -26.95 2.08 -1.50
C GLU A 457 -26.92 0.68 -0.90
N GLU A 458 -27.38 -0.32 -1.67
CA GLU A 458 -27.26 -1.72 -1.28
C GLU A 458 -25.81 -2.18 -1.45
N ARG A 459 -25.18 -2.61 -0.35
CA ARG A 459 -23.83 -3.17 -0.35
C ARG A 459 -23.89 -4.67 -0.10
N THR A 460 -23.24 -5.46 -0.95
CA THR A 460 -23.09 -6.90 -0.76
C THR A 460 -22.21 -7.18 0.47
N VAL A 461 -22.77 -7.87 1.46
CA VAL A 461 -22.10 -8.32 2.69
C VAL A 461 -21.47 -9.71 2.47
N THR A 462 -22.21 -10.60 1.83
CA THR A 462 -21.73 -11.92 1.41
C THR A 462 -22.17 -12.19 -0.02
N GLU A 463 -21.24 -12.67 -0.83
CA GLU A 463 -21.52 -13.10 -2.21
C GLU A 463 -22.47 -14.30 -2.21
N ALA A 464 -23.27 -14.41 -3.26
CA ALA A 464 -24.09 -15.60 -3.46
C ALA A 464 -23.19 -16.83 -3.60
N VAL A 465 -23.55 -17.91 -2.92
CA VAL A 465 -22.91 -19.21 -3.09
C VAL A 465 -23.88 -20.06 -3.89
N GLU A 466 -23.45 -20.49 -5.08
CA GLU A 466 -24.23 -21.39 -5.92
C GLU A 466 -24.32 -22.78 -5.28
N ALA A 467 -25.48 -23.43 -5.41
CA ALA A 467 -25.67 -24.76 -4.89
C ALA A 467 -24.71 -25.75 -5.56
N VAL A 468 -23.99 -26.51 -4.74
CA VAL A 468 -23.15 -27.63 -5.20
C VAL A 468 -23.69 -28.90 -4.57
N ALA A 469 -24.09 -29.85 -5.42
CA ALA A 469 -24.59 -31.14 -4.95
C ALA A 469 -23.52 -31.88 -4.14
N ALA A 470 -23.97 -32.65 -3.14
CA ALA A 470 -23.10 -33.57 -2.43
C ALA A 470 -22.43 -34.52 -3.42
N TYR A 471 -21.15 -34.81 -3.20
CA TYR A 471 -20.43 -35.78 -4.00
C TYR A 471 -19.46 -36.57 -3.14
N THR A 472 -19.11 -37.76 -3.60
CA THR A 472 -18.12 -38.59 -2.94
C THR A 472 -16.76 -38.35 -3.60
N ARG A 473 -15.78 -37.88 -2.83
CA ARG A 473 -14.39 -37.78 -3.28
C ARG A 473 -13.67 -39.09 -3.00
N THR A 474 -13.01 -39.63 -4.02
CA THR A 474 -12.13 -40.80 -3.84
C THR A 474 -10.70 -40.32 -3.57
N ASP A 475 -10.18 -40.66 -2.39
CA ASP A 475 -8.80 -40.39 -2.00
C ASP A 475 -7.95 -41.65 -2.24
N THR A 476 -6.85 -41.53 -2.98
CA THR A 476 -6.01 -42.65 -3.45
C THR A 476 -4.65 -42.63 -2.74
N TYR A 477 -4.17 -43.80 -2.32
CA TYR A 477 -2.87 -44.00 -1.67
C TYR A 477 -2.10 -45.11 -2.40
N ASP A 478 -0.79 -44.90 -2.61
CA ASP A 478 0.04 -45.83 -3.39
C ASP A 478 0.56 -47.01 -2.55
N THR A 479 0.55 -46.89 -1.22
CA THR A 479 1.04 -47.92 -0.29
C THR A 479 0.04 -48.19 0.84
N ALA A 480 0.11 -49.39 1.42
CA ALA A 480 -0.73 -49.77 2.56
C ALA A 480 -0.41 -48.93 3.80
N GLU A 481 0.86 -48.52 3.95
CA GLU A 481 1.37 -47.75 5.08
C GLU A 481 0.88 -46.29 5.08
N GLU A 482 0.67 -45.70 3.90
CA GLU A 482 0.14 -44.34 3.74
C GLU A 482 -1.39 -44.29 3.81
N ALA A 483 -2.04 -45.42 3.56
CA ALA A 483 -3.49 -45.52 3.55
C ALA A 483 -4.06 -45.49 4.98
N PRO A 484 -5.11 -44.68 5.24
CA PRO A 484 -5.75 -44.66 6.54
C PRO A 484 -6.49 -45.99 6.84
N ASP A 485 -6.68 -46.27 8.13
CA ASP A 485 -7.43 -47.45 8.59
C ASP A 485 -8.83 -47.50 7.94
N GLY A 486 -9.16 -48.64 7.33
CA GLY A 486 -10.42 -48.84 6.60
C GLY A 486 -10.35 -48.56 5.10
N ALA A 487 -9.19 -48.18 4.55
CA ALA A 487 -9.02 -48.05 3.11
C ALA A 487 -9.21 -49.38 2.36
N THR A 488 -9.85 -49.31 1.21
CA THR A 488 -10.13 -50.47 0.36
C THR A 488 -8.97 -50.71 -0.59
N GLU A 489 -8.35 -51.88 -0.52
CA GLU A 489 -7.35 -52.31 -1.50
C GLU A 489 -7.98 -52.48 -2.89
N ARG A 490 -7.32 -51.91 -3.89
CA ARG A 490 -7.63 -52.02 -5.30
C ARG A 490 -6.46 -52.62 -6.03
N ASN A 491 -6.75 -53.49 -6.98
CA ASN A 491 -5.76 -54.09 -7.84
C ASN A 491 -6.21 -54.05 -9.30
N ARG A 492 -5.31 -53.63 -10.20
CA ARG A 492 -5.55 -53.62 -11.64
C ARG A 492 -4.43 -54.34 -12.36
N LYS A 493 -4.82 -55.27 -13.21
CA LYS A 493 -3.90 -56.03 -14.06
C LYS A 493 -3.86 -55.39 -15.45
N GLY A 494 -2.67 -55.32 -16.03
CA GLY A 494 -2.40 -54.70 -17.32
C GLY A 494 -1.53 -55.59 -18.20
N ILE A 495 -1.51 -55.26 -19.50
CA ILE A 495 -0.69 -55.94 -20.50
C ILE A 495 0.11 -54.90 -21.30
N ARG A 496 1.42 -55.11 -21.41
CA ARG A 496 2.26 -54.41 -22.39
C ARG A 496 2.19 -55.18 -23.70
N TYR A 497 1.23 -54.80 -24.55
CA TYR A 497 0.98 -55.48 -25.82
C TYR A 497 2.21 -55.64 -26.73
N PRO A 498 3.12 -54.65 -26.87
CA PRO A 498 4.31 -54.84 -27.70
C PRO A 498 5.18 -56.02 -27.25
N GLU A 499 5.41 -56.18 -25.95
CA GLU A 499 6.20 -57.28 -25.40
C GLU A 499 5.44 -58.61 -25.49
N LEU A 500 4.13 -58.63 -25.20
CA LEU A 500 3.31 -59.85 -25.31
C LEU A 500 3.29 -60.38 -26.75
N LEU A 501 3.11 -59.49 -27.73
CA LEU A 501 3.08 -59.85 -29.14
C LEU A 501 4.46 -60.31 -29.62
N ALA A 502 5.55 -59.71 -29.13
CA ALA A 502 6.90 -60.19 -29.41
C ALA A 502 7.15 -61.61 -28.84
N PHE A 503 6.68 -61.88 -27.62
CA PHE A 503 6.77 -63.20 -26.98
C PHE A 503 6.00 -64.28 -27.78
N VAL A 504 4.76 -63.99 -28.17
CA VAL A 504 3.94 -64.87 -29.01
C VAL A 504 4.54 -65.04 -30.42
N GLY A 505 5.08 -63.95 -30.99
CA GLY A 505 5.73 -63.96 -32.30
C GLY A 505 6.97 -64.84 -32.32
N ALA A 506 7.87 -64.68 -31.35
CA ALA A 506 9.06 -65.51 -31.20
C ALA A 506 8.72 -66.99 -31.05
N ALA A 507 7.67 -67.32 -30.27
CA ALA A 507 7.23 -68.70 -30.13
C ALA A 507 6.58 -69.27 -31.39
N THR A 508 5.91 -68.44 -32.16
CA THR A 508 5.36 -68.86 -33.46
C THR A 508 6.49 -69.22 -34.42
N GLU A 509 7.51 -68.36 -34.51
CA GLU A 509 8.67 -68.57 -35.38
C GLU A 509 9.46 -69.82 -35.01
N GLN A 510 9.79 -70.01 -33.73
CA GLN A 510 10.51 -71.21 -33.28
C GLN A 510 9.70 -72.50 -33.54
N ARG A 511 8.37 -72.46 -33.42
CA ARG A 511 7.52 -73.62 -33.77
C ARG A 511 7.54 -73.91 -35.26
N LEU A 512 7.52 -72.88 -36.11
CA LEU A 512 7.60 -73.04 -37.56
C LEU A 512 8.95 -73.65 -37.95
N ALA A 513 10.06 -73.12 -37.44
CA ALA A 513 11.39 -73.69 -37.69
C ALA A 513 11.50 -75.16 -37.26
N ASN A 514 10.90 -75.52 -36.12
CA ASN A 514 10.83 -76.91 -35.67
C ASN A 514 9.98 -77.80 -36.60
N ILE A 515 8.89 -77.28 -37.15
CA ILE A 515 8.04 -78.00 -38.11
C ILE A 515 8.80 -78.19 -39.43
N GLU A 516 9.45 -77.14 -39.95
CA GLU A 516 10.26 -77.21 -41.17
C GLU A 516 11.37 -78.26 -41.03
N THR A 517 12.10 -78.24 -39.92
CA THR A 517 13.13 -79.25 -39.61
C THR A 517 12.56 -80.68 -39.63
N ARG A 518 11.37 -80.88 -39.06
CA ARG A 518 10.70 -82.19 -39.05
C ARG A 518 10.19 -82.62 -40.42
N ILE A 519 9.72 -81.67 -41.23
CA ILE A 519 9.29 -81.94 -42.61
C ILE A 519 10.50 -82.37 -43.43
N THR A 520 11.61 -81.63 -43.37
CA THR A 520 12.84 -82.01 -44.09
C THR A 520 13.35 -83.40 -43.67
N ALA A 521 13.28 -83.73 -42.37
CA ALA A 521 13.64 -85.07 -41.90
C ALA A 521 12.72 -86.17 -42.43
N LEU A 522 11.42 -85.90 -42.57
CA LEU A 522 10.44 -86.81 -43.17
C LEU A 522 10.60 -86.95 -44.69
N GLU A 523 10.98 -85.88 -45.39
CA GLU A 523 11.25 -85.91 -46.84
C GLU A 523 12.54 -86.66 -47.18
N ALA A 524 13.46 -86.76 -46.22
CA ALA A 524 14.73 -87.50 -46.36
C ALA A 524 14.63 -88.99 -45.98
N SER A 525 13.50 -89.43 -45.40
CA SER A 525 13.22 -90.83 -45.05
C SER A 525 12.34 -91.49 -46.10
#